data_AF-A0A6B3G0M6-F1
#
_entry.id   AF-A0A6B3G0M6-F1
#
_cell.length_a   1.000
_cell.length_b   1.000
_cell.length_c   1.000
_cell.angle_alpha   90.00
_cell.angle_beta   90.00
_cell.angle_gamma   90.00
#
_symmetry.space_group_name_H-M   'P 1'
#
loop_
_entity.id
_entity.type
_entity.pdbx_description
1 polymer ?
#
loop_
_entity_poly.entity_id
_entity_poly.type
_entity_poly.pdbx_seq_one_letter_code
_entity_poly.pdbx_strand_id
1 'polypeptide(L)'
;AENQEALRLVRRSTTTPLAVGEVFNTVYDYQTLVTEQLIDYVRSAVTHFGGVTPLRKLFDFAAQYQIKSAIHGPEDISPVGMAAAVHLDLAVHNFGIQEYSG
;
A
#
# COMPACT_ATOMS: atom_id res chain seq x y z
N ALA A 1 -5.17 1.37 -9.93
CA ALA A 1 -6.14 0.43 -10.57
C ALA A 1 -6.71 1.07 -11.84
N GLU A 2 -6.97 0.30 -12.89
CA GLU A 2 -7.52 0.82 -14.15
C GLU A 2 -8.88 1.51 -13.95
N ASN A 3 -9.74 0.94 -13.09
CA ASN A 3 -10.95 1.61 -12.58
C ASN A 3 -11.02 1.49 -11.05
N GLN A 4 -10.60 2.54 -10.34
CA GLN A 4 -10.61 2.58 -8.87
C GLN A 4 -12.03 2.61 -8.29
N GLU A 5 -13.00 3.15 -9.01
CA GLU A 5 -14.38 3.33 -8.54
C GLU A 5 -15.12 2.00 -8.39
N ALA A 6 -14.70 0.96 -9.11
CA ALA A 6 -15.29 -0.37 -9.04
C ALA A 6 -15.27 -0.92 -7.59
N LEU A 7 -14.30 -0.52 -6.77
CA LEU A 7 -14.19 -1.00 -5.40
C LEU A 7 -15.28 -0.44 -4.46
N ARG A 8 -16.00 0.62 -4.86
CA ARG A 8 -17.16 1.15 -4.11
C ARG A 8 -18.24 0.08 -3.88
N LEU A 9 -18.48 -0.76 -4.88
CA LEU A 9 -19.47 -1.85 -4.78
C LEU A 9 -19.08 -2.86 -3.69
N VAL A 10 -17.79 -3.22 -3.63
CA VAL A 10 -17.26 -4.12 -2.60
C VAL A 10 -17.35 -3.46 -1.23
N ARG A 11 -16.82 -2.24 -1.09
CA ARG A 11 -16.80 -1.50 0.19
C ARG A 11 -18.19 -1.29 0.79
N ARG A 12 -19.22 -1.07 -0.04
CA ARG A 12 -20.62 -0.91 0.43
C ARG A 12 -21.27 -2.22 0.88
N SER A 13 -20.70 -3.37 0.50
CA SER A 13 -21.30 -4.68 0.68
C SER A 13 -20.61 -5.54 1.74
N THR A 14 -19.53 -5.06 2.36
CA THR A 14 -18.79 -5.80 3.39
C THR A 14 -18.08 -4.88 4.38
N THR A 15 -17.84 -5.40 5.57
CA THR A 15 -16.94 -4.81 6.58
C THR A 15 -15.59 -5.53 6.65
N THR A 16 -15.37 -6.56 5.83
CA THR A 16 -14.07 -7.24 5.73
C THR A 16 -13.00 -6.24 5.31
N PRO A 17 -11.86 -6.15 6.02
CA PRO A 17 -10.77 -5.28 5.61
C PRO A 17 -10.24 -5.61 4.20
N LEU A 18 -9.98 -4.59 3.39
CA LEU A 18 -9.51 -4.71 2.01
C LEU A 18 -8.08 -4.18 1.86
N ALA A 19 -7.26 -4.91 1.13
CA ALA A 19 -5.86 -4.56 0.85
C ALA A 19 -5.61 -4.69 -0.66
N VAL A 20 -5.00 -3.69 -1.29
CA VAL A 20 -4.66 -3.73 -2.73
C VAL A 20 -3.38 -2.93 -3.02
N GLY A 21 -2.81 -3.15 -4.21
CA GLY A 21 -1.85 -2.23 -4.82
C GLY A 21 -0.42 -2.75 -5.02
N GLU A 22 -0.22 -4.06 -4.94
CA GLU A 22 1.04 -4.74 -5.29
C GLU A 22 1.52 -4.43 -6.73
N VAL A 23 0.58 -4.22 -7.67
CA VAL A 23 0.83 -3.89 -9.07
C VAL A 23 0.81 -2.38 -9.37
N PHE A 24 0.66 -1.52 -8.36
CA PHE A 24 0.57 -0.07 -8.55
C PHE A 24 1.94 0.59 -8.46
N ASN A 25 2.15 1.62 -9.29
CA ASN A 25 3.46 2.24 -9.48
C ASN A 25 3.47 3.74 -9.16
N THR A 26 2.29 4.36 -8.97
CA THR A 26 2.17 5.80 -8.73
C THR A 26 1.09 6.15 -7.70
N VAL A 27 1.18 7.33 -7.07
CA VAL A 27 0.12 7.81 -6.14
C VAL A 27 -1.24 7.97 -6.82
N TYR A 28 -1.26 8.21 -8.13
CA TYR A 28 -2.49 8.36 -8.90
C TYR A 28 -3.29 7.05 -8.94
N ASP A 29 -2.64 5.89 -8.82
CA ASP A 29 -3.29 4.60 -8.72
C ASP A 29 -4.10 4.40 -7.43
N TYR A 30 -3.89 5.27 -6.43
CA TYR A 30 -4.50 5.24 -5.11
C TYR A 30 -5.42 6.41 -4.80
N GLN A 31 -5.44 7.48 -5.61
CA GLN A 31 -6.13 8.72 -5.26
C GLN A 31 -7.58 8.47 -4.82
N THR A 32 -8.39 7.83 -5.65
CA THR A 32 -9.79 7.52 -5.31
C THR A 32 -9.89 6.47 -4.20
N LEU A 33 -9.02 5.45 -4.24
CA LEU A 33 -9.02 4.38 -3.24
C LEU A 33 -8.80 4.91 -1.81
N VAL A 34 -7.92 5.91 -1.67
CA VAL A 34 -7.59 6.53 -0.38
C VAL A 34 -8.61 7.60 -0.01
N THR A 35 -8.92 8.55 -0.91
CA THR A 35 -9.80 9.67 -0.56
C THR A 35 -11.22 9.24 -0.22
N GLU A 36 -11.69 8.11 -0.75
CA GLU A 36 -13.00 7.54 -0.44
C GLU A 36 -12.94 6.38 0.57
N GLN A 37 -11.78 6.14 1.19
CA GLN A 37 -11.58 5.07 2.18
C GLN A 37 -12.05 3.69 1.68
N LEU A 38 -11.73 3.36 0.43
CA LEU A 38 -12.14 2.11 -0.20
C LEU A 38 -11.24 0.94 0.19
N ILE A 39 -10.09 1.19 0.81
CA ILE A 39 -9.11 0.18 1.26
C ILE A 39 -8.67 0.47 2.70
N ASP A 40 -8.20 -0.56 3.39
CA ASP A 40 -7.68 -0.48 4.75
C ASP A 40 -6.15 -0.64 4.79
N TYR A 41 -5.57 -1.25 3.75
CA TYR A 41 -4.13 -1.44 3.60
C TYR A 41 -3.62 -1.12 2.18
N VAL A 42 -2.51 -0.38 2.12
CA VAL A 42 -1.75 -0.08 0.89
C VAL A 42 -0.66 -1.12 0.69
N ARG A 43 -0.65 -1.82 -0.45
CA ARG A 43 0.28 -2.93 -0.72
C ARG A 43 1.46 -2.62 -1.65
N SER A 44 1.70 -1.38 -2.04
CA SER A 44 2.80 -1.08 -2.96
C SER A 44 4.18 -1.49 -2.43
N ALA A 45 4.99 -2.08 -3.30
CA ALA A 45 6.38 -2.45 -3.02
C ALA A 45 7.33 -1.25 -3.22
N VAL A 46 8.41 -1.19 -2.42
CA VAL A 46 9.45 -0.15 -2.57
C VAL A 46 10.02 -0.13 -3.99
N THR A 47 10.25 -1.30 -4.58
CA THR A 47 10.86 -1.48 -5.90
C THR A 47 9.96 -1.01 -7.05
N HIS A 48 8.65 -1.24 -6.94
CA HIS A 48 7.69 -0.96 -8.03
C HIS A 48 7.11 0.45 -7.96
N PHE A 49 7.04 1.03 -6.77
CA PHE A 49 6.42 2.34 -6.55
C PHE A 49 7.37 3.54 -6.72
N GLY A 50 8.58 3.30 -7.24
CA GLY A 50 9.58 4.34 -7.48
C GLY A 50 10.54 4.61 -6.31
N GLY A 51 10.66 3.69 -5.35
CA GLY A 51 11.60 3.75 -4.24
C GLY A 51 11.03 4.28 -2.92
N VAL A 52 11.91 4.49 -1.94
CA VAL A 52 11.55 4.88 -0.57
C VAL A 52 10.82 6.23 -0.53
N THR A 53 11.29 7.22 -1.28
CA THR A 53 10.73 8.59 -1.26
C THR A 53 9.26 8.66 -1.71
N PRO A 54 8.86 8.16 -2.90
CA PRO A 54 7.46 8.18 -3.29
C PRO A 54 6.58 7.28 -2.42
N LEU A 55 7.07 6.11 -2.00
CA LEU A 55 6.28 5.21 -1.16
C LEU A 55 6.03 5.81 0.23
N ARG A 56 7.01 6.51 0.81
CA ARG A 56 6.82 7.27 2.05
C ARG A 56 5.72 8.33 1.91
N LYS A 57 5.73 9.11 0.83
CA LYS A 57 4.68 10.11 0.57
C LYS A 57 3.29 9.49 0.44
N LEU A 58 3.20 8.33 -0.21
CA LEU A 58 1.95 7.56 -0.29
C LEU A 58 1.49 7.11 1.10
N PHE A 59 2.38 6.61 1.96
CA PHE A 59 2.02 6.22 3.33
C PHE A 59 1.59 7.40 4.19
N ASP A 60 2.26 8.56 4.07
CA ASP A 60 1.87 9.78 4.78
C ASP A 60 0.47 10.28 4.31
N PHE A 61 0.16 10.14 3.01
CA PHE A 61 -1.16 10.43 2.45
C PHE A 61 -2.23 9.45 2.96
N ALA A 62 -1.97 8.15 2.86
CA ALA A 62 -2.86 7.08 3.32
C ALA A 62 -3.16 7.18 4.83
N ALA A 63 -2.18 7.60 5.62
CA ALA A 63 -2.32 7.80 7.06
C ALA A 63 -3.41 8.81 7.43
N GLN A 64 -3.62 9.86 6.61
CA GLN A 64 -4.68 10.85 6.86
C GLN A 64 -6.09 10.24 6.84
N TYR A 65 -6.22 9.05 6.25
CA TYR A 65 -7.47 8.32 6.07
C TYR A 65 -7.52 7.04 6.92
N GLN A 66 -6.62 6.90 7.90
CA GLN A 66 -6.48 5.72 8.77
C GLN A 66 -6.14 4.41 8.03
N ILE A 67 -5.58 4.52 6.82
CA ILE A 67 -5.17 3.39 6.00
C ILE A 67 -3.73 3.01 6.36
N LYS A 68 -3.50 1.73 6.59
CA LYS A 68 -2.21 1.21 7.05
C LYS A 68 -1.30 0.78 5.89
N SER A 69 0.01 0.73 6.11
CA SER A 69 0.93 0.09 5.17
C SER A 69 0.85 -1.44 5.26
N ALA A 70 1.00 -2.11 4.13
CA ALA A 70 1.17 -3.55 4.03
C ALA A 70 2.11 -3.90 2.86
N ILE A 71 3.37 -3.49 2.93
CA ILE A 71 4.31 -3.54 1.79
C ILE A 71 4.38 -4.96 1.22
N HIS A 72 4.16 -5.07 -0.10
CA HIS A 72 4.30 -6.33 -0.83
C HIS A 72 5.75 -6.81 -0.79
N GLY A 73 5.96 -8.06 -0.36
CA GLY A 73 7.27 -8.67 -0.11
C GLY A 73 7.40 -10.12 -0.62
N PRO A 74 7.07 -10.40 -1.90
CA PRO A 74 7.21 -11.72 -2.52
C PRO A 74 8.68 -12.10 -2.74
N GLU A 75 8.91 -13.34 -3.19
CA GLU A 75 10.26 -13.88 -3.45
C GLU A 75 11.02 -13.14 -4.57
N ASP A 76 10.34 -12.43 -5.48
CA ASP A 76 10.96 -11.60 -6.52
C ASP A 76 11.41 -10.21 -6.02
N ILE A 77 11.20 -9.90 -4.74
CA ILE A 77 11.85 -8.75 -4.08
C ILE A 77 13.24 -9.15 -3.59
N SER A 78 14.27 -8.52 -4.15
CA SER A 78 15.65 -8.73 -3.68
C SER A 78 15.81 -8.43 -2.18
N PRO A 79 16.81 -9.02 -1.50
CA PRO A 79 17.11 -8.71 -0.10
C PRO A 79 17.37 -7.22 0.17
N VAL A 80 17.87 -6.46 -0.82
CA VAL A 80 18.03 -5.00 -0.74
C VAL A 80 16.66 -4.31 -0.68
N GLY A 81 15.71 -4.77 -1.50
CA GLY A 81 14.33 -4.28 -1.48
C GLY A 81 13.63 -4.59 -0.15
N MET A 82 13.80 -5.80 0.37
CA MET A 82 13.26 -6.20 1.69
C MET A 82 13.87 -5.36 2.82
N ALA A 83 15.19 -5.16 2.82
CA ALA A 83 15.83 -4.30 3.81
C ALA A 83 15.30 -2.86 3.75
N ALA A 84 15.10 -2.30 2.56
CA ALA A 84 14.50 -0.98 2.39
C ALA A 84 13.04 -0.92 2.88
N ALA A 85 12.26 -1.98 2.63
CA ALA A 85 10.89 -2.09 3.09
C ALA A 85 10.80 -2.11 4.62
N VAL A 86 11.57 -2.97 5.29
CA VAL A 86 11.61 -3.06 6.76
C VAL A 86 12.07 -1.75 7.41
N HIS A 87 13.04 -1.04 6.83
CA HIS A 87 13.41 0.28 7.34
C HIS A 87 12.28 1.30 7.20
N LEU A 88 11.54 1.26 6.09
CA LEU A 88 10.40 2.13 5.88
C LEU A 88 9.25 1.79 6.83
N ASP A 89 8.98 0.50 7.06
CA ASP A 89 7.98 0.02 8.02
C ASP A 89 8.21 0.55 9.42
N LEU A 90 9.46 0.50 9.91
CA LEU A 90 9.83 1.05 11.20
C LEU A 90 9.70 2.59 11.26
N ALA A 91 9.79 3.27 10.11
CA ALA A 91 9.82 4.73 10.03
C ALA A 91 8.45 5.38 9.83
N VAL A 92 7.41 4.63 9.45
CA VAL A 92 6.05 5.15 9.25
C VAL A 92 5.14 4.81 10.43
N HIS A 93 4.31 5.77 10.84
CA HIS A 93 3.46 5.60 12.01
C HIS A 93 2.20 4.76 11.73
N ASN A 94 1.76 4.69 10.47
CA ASN A 94 0.63 3.88 10.03
C ASN A 94 1.07 2.48 9.57
N PHE A 95 2.14 1.94 10.14
CA PHE A 95 2.56 0.57 9.86
C PHE A 95 1.44 -0.43 10.17
N GLY A 96 1.15 -1.31 9.21
CA GLY A 96 0.21 -2.42 9.37
C GLY A 96 0.94 -3.75 9.53
N ILE A 97 1.57 -4.21 8.46
CA ILE A 97 2.30 -5.49 8.42
C ILE A 97 3.31 -5.51 7.26
N GLN A 98 4.38 -6.31 7.38
CA GLN A 98 5.28 -6.62 6.26
C GLN A 98 4.99 -8.03 5.76
N GLU A 99 4.77 -8.19 4.46
CA GLU A 99 4.72 -9.51 3.84
C GLU A 99 6.13 -10.11 3.78
N TYR A 100 6.26 -11.40 4.07
CA TYR A 100 7.54 -12.12 4.00
C TYR A 100 7.31 -13.55 3.50
N SER A 101 7.78 -13.85 2.30
CA SER A 101 7.52 -15.13 1.62
C SER A 101 8.56 -16.23 1.84
N GLY A 102 9.68 -15.95 2.52
CA GLY A 102 10.70 -16.97 2.84
C GLY A 102 12.12 -16.47 2.70
#